data_AF-A0A852PVH4-F1
#
_entry.id   AF-A0A852PVH4-F1
#
_cell.length_a   1.000
_cell.length_b   1.000
_cell.length_c   1.000
_cell.angle_alpha   90.00
_cell.angle_beta   90.00
_cell.angle_gamma   90.00
#
_symmetry.space_group_name_H-M   'P 1'
#
loop_
_entity.id
_entity.type
_entity.pdbx_description
1 polymer ?
#
loop_
_entity_poly.entity_id
_entity_poly.type
_entity_poly.pdbx_seq_one_letter_code
_entity_poly.pdbx_strand_id
1 'polypeptide(L)'
;MDVACSGQFDFLSGSADRPVELGNDTEFTFSDKLTKGMSSYYSSGKTDSTSSDSSYTTLNINGKNYNAPILAVDNMPIVKKYITTEYSDDLKEAVRKQLKSLYDKRPELLNKQKDLVKEDWRKKLKVIYPNLANEKIEQVLQKLDLTIEKGLLEAPIKNITEEQIKDIFNKTLQVNITHNSHVAGQVLELTKMTLNDSLWEPRRHSDIHTLETSNNARIRLNTKDETLTVHNDYAGGAHFLFKQDLHHITQPSLIFDKNVIGESKVVLEQELGKIKALKGKKLIEVKGTADATAFSFDREYKKGLYKLLLNHCENDFCLDVQKLAIPVATLALYSQQAQMANTLFGLQLSDRNSDIFNRTLAHKSIWVRAIDGYSNQNVQGNATPAESHQKGVQIGGDLFEWQNPNNQLLFGLMVGQAKQHSKLYRANTSITGDMKGYAMGAYATWQQLQDKQTGAYIDSWLQYQHFRHHLNDENSSERYKTKGWTASLEVGYNALLAEHFTKKGNRVGFYLQPQVQLIRFGVDGHFIDSNDTNVTLLGTHQWQSRVGVQAKLPVTFTNDITLQPFTTFNVIHQAKNFGVEMDGERRVVDNKITLEGQIGVAVKVKSHLTLQASFNRQTGKNRQARQGALNLQWAF
;
A
#
# COMPACT_ATOMS: atom_id res chain seq x y z
N MET A 1 -0.27 -40.31 -6.57
CA MET A 1 -0.83 -40.72 -7.87
C MET A 1 -0.72 -42.23 -7.94
N ASP A 2 -1.80 -42.94 -7.66
CA ASP A 2 -1.89 -44.34 -8.03
C ASP A 2 -1.93 -44.38 -9.56
N VAL A 3 -0.80 -44.70 -10.19
CA VAL A 3 -0.72 -44.90 -11.64
C VAL A 3 -1.48 -46.19 -11.92
N ALA A 4 -2.80 -46.06 -12.03
CA ALA A 4 -3.66 -47.08 -12.58
C ALA A 4 -3.35 -47.15 -14.08
N CYS A 5 -2.32 -47.93 -14.44
CA CYS A 5 -2.15 -48.49 -15.79
C CYS A 5 -3.29 -49.50 -16.07
N SER A 6 -4.54 -49.06 -15.91
CA SER A 6 -5.74 -49.82 -16.22
C SER A 6 -6.27 -49.34 -17.54
N GLY A 7 -5.82 -50.00 -18.58
CA GLY A 7 -6.15 -49.70 -19.95
C GLY A 7 -5.05 -50.33 -20.75
N GLN A 8 -5.41 -51.18 -21.70
CA GLN A 8 -4.50 -51.71 -22.69
C GLN A 8 -3.45 -50.65 -23.05
N PHE A 9 -2.17 -51.03 -23.13
CA PHE A 9 -1.36 -50.47 -24.20
C PHE A 9 -2.15 -50.84 -25.46
N ASP A 10 -3.13 -50.01 -25.83
CA ASP A 10 -3.87 -50.16 -27.07
C ASP A 10 -2.82 -49.86 -28.11
N PHE A 11 -2.18 -50.95 -28.51
CA PHE A 11 -1.23 -51.03 -29.59
C PHE A 11 -2.04 -50.82 -30.86
N LEU A 12 -2.52 -49.60 -31.04
CA LEU A 12 -2.94 -49.12 -32.33
C LEU A 12 -1.65 -48.96 -33.12
N SER A 13 -1.35 -49.97 -33.92
CA SER A 13 -0.38 -49.94 -35.01
C SER A 13 -0.83 -48.97 -36.11
N GLY A 14 -1.19 -47.75 -35.72
CA GLY A 14 -1.83 -46.76 -36.58
C GLY A 14 -1.96 -45.43 -35.85
N SER A 15 -0.93 -44.58 -35.95
CA SER A 15 -1.03 -43.27 -36.59
C SER A 15 0.33 -42.61 -36.53
N ALA A 16 0.85 -42.16 -37.68
CA ALA A 16 2.01 -41.28 -37.78
C ALA A 16 1.96 -40.19 -36.70
N ASP A 17 3.11 -39.79 -36.15
CA ASP A 17 3.20 -38.61 -35.29
C ASP A 17 2.51 -37.43 -35.99
N ARG A 18 1.56 -36.79 -35.30
CA ARG A 18 0.87 -35.63 -35.86
C ARG A 18 1.13 -34.42 -34.98
N PRO A 19 1.70 -33.34 -35.53
CA PRO A 19 1.52 -32.04 -34.91
C PRO A 19 0.02 -31.73 -34.90
N VAL A 20 -0.47 -31.22 -33.77
CA VAL A 20 -1.84 -30.69 -33.69
C VAL A 20 -1.76 -29.18 -33.71
N GLU A 21 -2.43 -28.60 -34.69
CA GLU A 21 -2.75 -27.18 -34.69
C GLU A 21 -4.14 -27.01 -34.08
N LEU A 22 -4.19 -26.35 -32.93
CA LEU A 22 -5.45 -25.91 -32.36
C LEU A 22 -5.99 -24.75 -33.21
N GLY A 23 -6.74 -25.08 -34.26
CA GLY A 23 -7.21 -24.12 -35.25
C GLY A 23 -8.44 -24.50 -36.07
N ASN A 24 -8.81 -25.78 -36.19
CA ASN A 24 -9.90 -26.17 -37.11
C ASN A 24 -11.23 -26.61 -36.46
N ASP A 25 -11.26 -27.22 -35.27
CA ASP A 25 -12.51 -27.87 -34.81
C ASP A 25 -12.99 -27.57 -33.36
N THR A 26 -12.25 -26.86 -32.50
CA THR A 26 -12.78 -26.41 -31.19
C THR A 26 -12.00 -25.20 -30.65
N GLU A 27 -12.67 -24.05 -30.52
CA GLU A 27 -12.17 -22.85 -29.87
C GLU A 27 -12.71 -22.83 -28.43
N PHE A 28 -11.84 -22.98 -27.42
CA PHE A 28 -12.24 -22.91 -26.01
C PHE A 28 -12.01 -21.49 -25.49
N THR A 29 -13.08 -20.82 -25.07
CA THR A 29 -12.95 -19.53 -24.39
C THR A 29 -12.58 -19.73 -22.92
N PHE A 30 -12.07 -18.69 -22.25
CA PHE A 30 -11.71 -18.75 -20.83
C PHE A 30 -12.88 -19.11 -19.90
N SER A 31 -14.13 -19.10 -20.38
CA SER A 31 -15.34 -19.48 -19.65
C SER A 31 -15.81 -20.93 -19.87
N ASP A 32 -15.26 -21.65 -20.85
CA ASP A 32 -15.82 -22.95 -21.24
C ASP A 32 -15.29 -24.07 -20.34
N LYS A 33 -16.19 -24.78 -19.64
CA LYS A 33 -15.85 -26.07 -19.02
C LYS A 33 -15.71 -27.11 -20.12
N LEU A 34 -14.68 -27.96 -20.03
CA LEU A 34 -14.52 -29.14 -20.90
C LEU A 34 -15.82 -29.94 -21.00
N THR A 35 -16.30 -30.15 -22.23
CA THR A 35 -17.51 -30.91 -22.53
C THR A 35 -17.33 -32.37 -22.10
N LYS A 36 -18.40 -32.98 -21.57
CA LYS A 36 -18.38 -34.37 -21.07
C LYS A 36 -17.99 -35.33 -22.21
N GLY A 37 -16.81 -35.96 -22.14
CA GLY A 37 -16.31 -36.91 -23.14
C GLY A 37 -15.15 -36.42 -24.01
N MET A 38 -14.66 -35.18 -23.84
CA MET A 38 -13.40 -34.73 -24.46
C MET A 38 -12.19 -35.06 -23.57
N SER A 39 -11.05 -35.36 -24.19
CA SER A 39 -9.77 -35.51 -23.47
C SER A 39 -9.46 -34.22 -22.68
N SER A 40 -9.05 -34.40 -21.44
CA SER A 40 -8.88 -33.31 -20.47
C SER A 40 -7.53 -32.62 -20.57
N TYR A 41 -6.55 -33.24 -21.25
CA TYR A 41 -5.18 -32.73 -21.45
C TYR A 41 -4.45 -33.44 -22.61
N TYR A 42 -3.41 -32.80 -23.15
CA TYR A 42 -2.53 -33.37 -24.19
C TYR A 42 -1.41 -34.21 -23.58
N SER A 43 -1.08 -35.37 -24.17
CA SER A 43 0.01 -36.20 -23.67
C SER A 43 0.86 -36.87 -24.76
N SER A 44 2.13 -37.13 -24.43
CA SER A 44 3.06 -37.91 -25.26
C SER A 44 2.67 -39.40 -25.36
N GLY A 45 1.78 -39.87 -24.49
CA GLY A 45 1.18 -41.21 -24.57
C GLY A 45 -0.08 -41.37 -23.73
N LYS A 46 -0.94 -42.31 -24.12
CA LYS A 46 -2.20 -42.60 -23.44
C LYS A 46 -1.94 -43.45 -22.19
N THR A 47 -2.15 -42.89 -21.01
CA THR A 47 -1.97 -43.58 -19.72
C THR A 47 -3.27 -43.73 -18.94
N ASP A 48 -4.30 -42.95 -19.28
CA ASP A 48 -5.63 -43.03 -18.70
C ASP A 48 -6.71 -42.63 -19.73
N SER A 49 -7.99 -42.86 -19.40
CA SER A 49 -9.14 -42.55 -20.25
C SER A 49 -9.45 -41.05 -20.39
N THR A 50 -8.72 -40.19 -19.68
CA THR A 50 -8.88 -38.73 -19.72
C THR A 50 -7.78 -38.03 -20.52
N SER A 51 -6.68 -38.73 -20.84
CA SER A 51 -5.64 -38.28 -21.76
C SER A 51 -6.10 -38.33 -23.22
N SER A 52 -5.50 -37.52 -24.08
CA SER A 52 -5.78 -37.55 -25.52
C SER A 52 -5.53 -38.93 -26.13
N ASP A 53 -6.43 -39.37 -27.01
CA ASP A 53 -6.40 -40.71 -27.63
C ASP A 53 -5.17 -40.96 -28.54
N SER A 54 -4.40 -39.93 -28.90
CA SER A 54 -3.23 -40.01 -29.79
C SER A 54 -1.94 -39.52 -29.13
N SER A 55 -0.81 -40.16 -29.46
CA SER A 55 0.54 -39.73 -29.03
C SER A 55 0.96 -38.46 -29.78
N TYR A 56 0.89 -37.31 -29.13
CA TYR A 56 1.32 -36.04 -29.71
C TYR A 56 2.81 -35.80 -29.49
N THR A 57 3.48 -35.32 -30.52
CA THR A 57 4.87 -34.85 -30.44
C THR A 57 4.93 -33.33 -30.31
N THR A 58 3.97 -32.62 -30.93
CA THR A 58 3.91 -31.15 -30.91
C THR A 58 2.47 -30.64 -30.84
N LEU A 59 2.21 -29.70 -29.93
CA LEU A 59 0.98 -28.91 -29.82
C LEU A 59 1.27 -27.47 -30.24
N ASN A 60 0.60 -26.98 -31.28
CA ASN A 60 0.72 -25.60 -31.76
C ASN A 60 -0.54 -24.80 -31.43
N ILE A 61 -0.39 -23.70 -30.68
CA ILE A 61 -1.43 -22.74 -30.31
C ILE A 61 -1.06 -21.37 -30.88
N ASN A 62 -1.77 -20.95 -31.92
CA ASN A 62 -1.41 -19.76 -32.70
C ASN A 62 -2.60 -18.80 -32.79
N GLY A 63 -2.50 -17.61 -32.21
CA GLY A 63 -3.57 -16.60 -32.26
C GLY A 63 -4.85 -16.98 -31.53
N LYS A 64 -4.76 -17.78 -30.46
CA LYS A 64 -5.93 -18.36 -29.78
C LYS A 64 -5.89 -18.21 -28.27
N ASN A 65 -7.08 -18.26 -27.68
CA ASN A 65 -7.26 -18.42 -26.25
C ASN A 65 -7.50 -19.90 -25.92
N TYR A 66 -6.89 -20.40 -24.85
CA TYR A 66 -7.09 -21.77 -24.40
C TYR A 66 -7.03 -21.83 -22.88
N ASN A 67 -8.01 -22.51 -22.25
CA ASN A 67 -8.05 -22.66 -20.80
C ASN A 67 -8.36 -24.10 -20.44
N ALA A 68 -7.45 -24.75 -19.74
CA ALA A 68 -7.65 -26.10 -19.23
C ALA A 68 -7.07 -26.22 -17.81
N PRO A 69 -7.60 -27.13 -16.96
CA PRO A 69 -6.97 -27.44 -15.67
C PRO A 69 -5.53 -27.95 -15.85
N ILE A 70 -5.33 -28.83 -16.83
CA ILE A 70 -4.02 -29.37 -17.25
C ILE A 70 -3.92 -29.16 -18.75
N LEU A 71 -2.83 -28.52 -19.19
CA LEU A 71 -2.53 -28.27 -20.59
C LEU A 71 -1.85 -29.50 -21.22
N ALA A 72 -0.72 -29.91 -20.66
CA ALA A 72 0.15 -30.90 -21.29
C ALA A 72 0.91 -31.75 -20.25
N VAL A 73 1.05 -33.05 -20.51
CA VAL A 73 1.79 -33.99 -19.64
C VAL A 73 2.68 -34.90 -20.47
N ASP A 74 3.98 -34.90 -20.18
CA ASP A 74 4.92 -35.82 -20.82
C ASP A 74 4.99 -37.16 -20.07
N ASN A 75 4.03 -38.04 -20.33
CA ASN A 75 3.86 -39.27 -19.57
C ASN A 75 4.93 -40.33 -19.88
N MET A 76 5.36 -40.45 -21.13
CA MET A 76 6.22 -41.56 -21.55
C MET A 76 7.61 -41.56 -20.89
N PRO A 77 8.32 -40.42 -20.74
CA PRO A 77 9.58 -40.36 -20.00
C PRO A 77 9.43 -40.75 -18.51
N ILE A 78 8.33 -40.33 -17.87
CA ILE A 78 8.03 -40.68 -16.48
C ILE A 78 7.81 -42.18 -16.35
N VAL A 79 6.96 -42.75 -17.20
CA VAL A 79 6.67 -44.19 -17.21
C VAL A 79 7.94 -44.97 -17.49
N LYS A 80 8.75 -44.54 -18.45
CA LYS A 80 10.06 -45.14 -18.76
C LYS A 80 10.94 -45.22 -17.51
N LYS A 81 11.15 -44.09 -16.83
CA LYS A 81 11.95 -44.01 -15.61
C LYS A 81 11.43 -44.95 -14.52
N TYR A 82 10.11 -44.97 -14.32
CA TYR A 82 9.49 -45.86 -13.34
C TYR A 82 9.72 -47.33 -13.68
N ILE A 83 9.42 -47.77 -14.91
CA ILE A 83 9.53 -49.19 -15.26
C ILE A 83 10.98 -49.68 -15.27
N THR A 84 11.93 -48.82 -15.66
CA THR A 84 13.34 -49.21 -15.68
C THR A 84 13.90 -49.32 -14.27
N THR A 85 13.49 -48.43 -13.37
CA THR A 85 13.94 -48.44 -11.96
C THR A 85 13.35 -49.62 -11.18
N GLU A 86 12.07 -49.94 -11.40
CA GLU A 86 11.36 -50.91 -10.57
C GLU A 86 11.44 -52.35 -11.10
N TYR A 87 11.63 -52.56 -12.41
CA TYR A 87 11.47 -53.90 -13.01
C TYR A 87 12.70 -54.42 -13.76
N SER A 88 13.30 -53.64 -14.67
CA SER A 88 14.54 -54.01 -15.37
C SER A 88 15.12 -52.83 -16.16
N ASP A 89 16.44 -52.73 -16.30
CA ASP A 89 17.07 -51.75 -17.19
C ASP A 89 16.77 -52.04 -18.68
N ASP A 90 16.50 -53.31 -19.03
CA ASP A 90 16.00 -53.68 -20.36
C ASP A 90 14.51 -53.36 -20.47
N LEU A 91 14.14 -52.42 -21.35
CA LEU A 91 12.76 -51.94 -21.48
C LEU A 91 11.77 -53.05 -21.84
N LYS A 92 12.19 -54.02 -22.67
CA LYS A 92 11.30 -55.10 -23.11
C LYS A 92 11.00 -56.06 -21.96
N GLU A 93 12.02 -56.38 -21.16
CA GLU A 93 11.89 -57.16 -19.94
C GLU A 93 11.15 -56.38 -18.84
N ALA A 94 11.37 -55.08 -18.72
CA ALA A 94 10.69 -54.21 -17.77
C ALA A 94 9.19 -54.20 -17.98
N VAL A 95 8.74 -53.98 -19.24
CA VAL A 95 7.32 -54.05 -19.61
C VAL A 95 6.74 -55.43 -19.32
N ARG A 96 7.50 -56.51 -19.63
CA ARG A 96 7.07 -57.89 -19.34
C ARG A 96 6.85 -58.12 -17.85
N LYS A 97 7.81 -57.71 -17.02
CA LYS A 97 7.75 -57.85 -15.55
C LYS A 97 6.67 -56.97 -14.93
N GLN A 98 6.48 -55.76 -15.45
CA GLN A 98 5.40 -54.87 -15.04
C GLN A 98 4.03 -55.49 -15.36
N LEU A 99 3.84 -56.04 -16.56
CA LEU A 99 2.59 -56.70 -16.96
C LEU A 99 2.31 -57.93 -16.08
N LYS A 100 3.36 -58.70 -15.75
CA LYS A 100 3.25 -59.82 -14.80
C LYS A 100 2.84 -59.33 -13.41
N SER A 101 3.52 -58.32 -12.88
CA SER A 101 3.20 -57.68 -11.59
C SER A 101 1.77 -57.15 -11.55
N LEU A 102 1.27 -56.58 -12.66
CA LEU A 102 -0.13 -56.14 -12.78
C LEU A 102 -1.10 -57.32 -12.66
N TYR A 103 -0.86 -58.42 -13.38
CA TYR A 103 -1.71 -59.61 -13.30
C TYR A 103 -1.62 -60.32 -11.94
N ASP A 104 -0.46 -60.33 -11.29
CA ASP A 104 -0.29 -60.84 -9.93
C ASP A 104 -1.12 -60.03 -8.91
N LYS A 105 -1.16 -58.70 -9.08
CA LYS A 105 -1.95 -57.79 -8.24
C LYS A 105 -3.45 -57.77 -8.59
N ARG A 106 -3.81 -58.14 -9.83
CA ARG A 106 -5.17 -58.10 -10.40
C ARG A 106 -5.47 -59.37 -11.19
N PRO A 107 -5.63 -60.52 -10.51
CA PRO A 107 -5.86 -61.82 -11.17
C PRO A 107 -7.16 -61.85 -12.00
N GLU A 108 -8.14 -61.01 -11.67
CA GLU A 108 -9.39 -60.86 -12.42
C GLU A 108 -9.16 -60.38 -13.87
N LEU A 109 -8.17 -59.53 -14.10
CA LEU A 109 -7.83 -59.04 -15.45
C LEU A 109 -7.20 -60.14 -16.29
N LEU A 110 -6.31 -60.94 -15.68
CA LEU A 110 -5.69 -62.08 -16.34
C LEU A 110 -6.73 -63.13 -16.73
N ASN A 111 -7.64 -63.46 -15.81
CA ASN A 111 -8.71 -64.43 -16.06
C ASN A 111 -9.62 -63.99 -17.20
N LYS A 112 -10.02 -62.71 -17.23
CA LYS A 112 -10.81 -62.13 -18.32
C LYS A 112 -10.12 -62.27 -19.69
N GLN A 113 -8.81 -62.02 -19.76
CA GLN A 113 -8.05 -62.18 -21.00
C GLN A 113 -7.89 -63.66 -21.40
N LYS A 114 -7.65 -64.55 -20.43
CA LYS A 114 -7.62 -66.00 -20.66
C LYS A 114 -8.94 -66.49 -21.25
N ASP A 115 -10.07 -66.02 -20.74
CA ASP A 115 -11.40 -66.43 -21.21
C ASP A 115 -11.64 -65.99 -22.66
N LEU A 116 -11.28 -64.76 -23.04
CA LEU A 116 -11.36 -64.28 -24.42
C LEU A 116 -10.53 -65.14 -25.39
N VAL A 117 -9.29 -65.46 -25.01
CA VAL A 117 -8.43 -66.32 -25.82
C VAL A 117 -9.00 -67.73 -25.91
N LYS A 118 -9.49 -68.29 -24.80
CA LYS A 118 -10.14 -69.61 -24.79
C LYS A 118 -11.37 -69.63 -25.68
N GLU A 119 -12.20 -68.59 -25.69
CA GLU A 119 -13.36 -68.48 -26.59
C GLU A 119 -12.96 -68.45 -28.07
N ASP A 120 -11.91 -67.72 -28.43
CA ASP A 120 -11.38 -67.71 -29.80
C ASP A 120 -10.88 -69.10 -30.21
N TRP A 121 -10.13 -69.78 -29.33
CA TRP A 121 -9.70 -71.15 -29.55
C TRP A 121 -10.86 -72.15 -29.62
N ARG A 122 -11.92 -71.99 -28.82
CA ARG A 122 -13.16 -72.80 -28.93
C ARG A 122 -13.75 -72.68 -30.32
N LYS A 123 -13.86 -71.46 -30.85
CA LYS A 123 -14.38 -71.20 -32.20
C LYS A 123 -13.49 -71.85 -33.26
N LYS A 124 -12.16 -71.66 -33.19
CA LYS A 124 -11.20 -72.27 -34.12
C LYS A 124 -11.21 -73.79 -34.09
N LEU A 125 -11.23 -74.40 -32.90
CA LEU A 125 -11.25 -75.85 -32.75
C LEU A 125 -12.53 -76.49 -33.29
N LYS A 126 -13.68 -75.82 -33.14
CA LYS A 126 -14.94 -76.28 -33.76
C LYS A 126 -14.94 -76.19 -35.28
N VAL A 127 -14.24 -75.20 -35.85
CA VAL A 127 -14.08 -75.10 -37.31
C VAL A 127 -13.17 -76.22 -37.83
N ILE A 128 -12.05 -76.49 -37.13
CA ILE A 128 -11.06 -77.50 -37.56
C ILE A 128 -11.58 -78.92 -37.30
N TYR A 129 -12.29 -79.14 -36.19
CA TYR A 129 -12.82 -80.45 -35.78
C TYR A 129 -14.33 -80.34 -35.43
N PRO A 130 -15.22 -80.34 -36.45
CA PRO A 130 -16.65 -80.09 -36.27
C PRO A 130 -17.37 -81.08 -35.33
N ASN A 131 -16.88 -82.32 -35.28
CA ASN A 131 -17.48 -83.41 -34.51
C ASN A 131 -16.82 -83.65 -33.14
N LEU A 132 -15.91 -82.75 -32.71
CA LEU A 132 -15.22 -82.90 -31.42
C LEU A 132 -16.16 -82.50 -30.27
N ALA A 133 -16.39 -83.42 -29.33
CA ALA A 133 -17.22 -83.15 -28.15
C ALA A 133 -16.71 -81.95 -27.34
N ASN A 134 -17.62 -81.10 -26.86
CA ASN A 134 -17.28 -79.91 -26.08
C ASN A 134 -16.40 -80.24 -24.85
N GLU A 135 -16.63 -81.37 -24.17
CA GLU A 135 -15.79 -81.81 -23.05
C GLU A 135 -14.33 -82.05 -23.45
N LYS A 136 -14.08 -82.62 -24.63
CA LYS A 136 -12.72 -82.79 -25.16
C LYS A 136 -12.08 -81.44 -25.51
N ILE A 137 -12.86 -80.48 -25.99
CA ILE A 137 -12.40 -79.10 -26.25
C ILE A 137 -11.97 -78.43 -24.94
N GLU A 138 -12.77 -78.53 -23.88
CA GLU A 138 -12.42 -77.96 -22.57
C GLU A 138 -11.18 -78.62 -21.96
N GLN A 139 -11.02 -79.94 -22.06
CA GLN A 139 -9.81 -80.64 -21.60
C GLN A 139 -8.55 -80.15 -22.34
N VAL A 140 -8.64 -79.87 -23.64
CA VAL A 140 -7.53 -79.30 -24.42
C VAL A 140 -7.22 -77.88 -23.97
N LEU A 141 -8.25 -77.04 -23.79
CA LEU A 141 -8.07 -75.65 -23.34
C LEU A 141 -7.49 -75.56 -21.92
N GLN A 142 -7.87 -76.49 -21.03
CA GLN A 142 -7.32 -76.56 -19.68
C GLN A 142 -5.84 -76.97 -19.68
N LYS A 143 -5.44 -77.91 -20.55
CA LYS A 143 -4.02 -78.26 -20.75
C LYS A 143 -3.20 -77.12 -21.35
N LEU A 144 -3.84 -76.21 -22.09
CA LEU A 144 -3.21 -75.05 -22.70
C LEU A 144 -3.17 -73.82 -21.78
N ASP A 145 -3.74 -73.86 -20.57
CA ASP A 145 -3.91 -72.65 -19.73
C ASP A 145 -2.59 -71.94 -19.41
N LEU A 146 -1.55 -72.70 -19.04
CA LEU A 146 -0.19 -72.17 -18.80
C LEU A 146 0.44 -71.61 -20.08
N THR A 147 0.17 -72.23 -21.23
CA THR A 147 0.65 -71.76 -22.54
C THR A 147 -0.06 -70.49 -22.98
N ILE A 148 -1.36 -70.38 -22.70
CA ILE A 148 -2.18 -69.18 -22.92
C ILE A 148 -1.67 -68.05 -22.03
N GLU A 149 -1.40 -68.32 -20.75
CA GLU A 149 -0.85 -67.33 -19.81
C GLU A 149 0.52 -66.82 -20.26
N LYS A 150 1.43 -67.74 -20.61
CA LYS A 150 2.74 -67.38 -21.17
C LYS A 150 2.59 -66.57 -22.46
N GLY A 151 1.64 -66.97 -23.32
CA GLY A 151 1.28 -66.25 -24.54
C GLY A 151 0.73 -64.85 -24.27
N LEU A 152 -0.09 -64.65 -23.25
CA LEU A 152 -0.64 -63.34 -22.87
C LEU A 152 0.41 -62.39 -22.29
N LEU A 153 1.43 -62.92 -21.61
CA LEU A 153 2.57 -62.15 -21.11
C LEU A 153 3.58 -61.81 -22.21
N GLU A 154 3.69 -62.64 -23.25
CA GLU A 154 4.67 -62.47 -24.34
C GLU A 154 4.09 -61.77 -25.57
N ALA A 155 2.84 -62.03 -25.95
CA ALA A 155 2.21 -61.53 -27.17
C ALA A 155 2.23 -60.01 -27.33
N PRO A 156 1.99 -59.19 -26.27
CA PRO A 156 2.00 -57.73 -26.41
C PRO A 156 3.37 -57.17 -26.83
N ILE A 157 4.46 -57.88 -26.52
CA ILE A 157 5.84 -57.44 -26.76
C ILE A 157 6.59 -58.30 -27.79
N LYS A 158 5.99 -59.41 -28.24
CA LYS A 158 6.64 -60.42 -29.09
C LYS A 158 7.07 -59.84 -30.44
N ASN A 159 6.19 -59.05 -31.06
CA ASN A 159 6.40 -58.49 -32.41
C ASN A 159 6.96 -57.06 -32.39
N ILE A 160 7.29 -56.52 -31.20
CA ILE A 160 7.86 -55.17 -31.07
C ILE A 160 9.39 -55.30 -30.98
N THR A 161 10.10 -54.60 -31.84
CA THR A 161 11.57 -54.50 -31.77
C THR A 161 11.99 -53.65 -30.57
N GLU A 162 13.22 -53.83 -30.07
CA GLU A 162 13.74 -52.95 -29.01
C GLU A 162 13.72 -51.47 -29.43
N GLU A 163 13.96 -51.20 -30.71
CA GLU A 163 13.93 -49.86 -31.28
C GLU A 163 12.54 -49.25 -31.24
N GLN A 164 11.49 -50.01 -31.56
CA GLN A 164 10.09 -49.56 -31.44
C GLN A 164 9.67 -49.33 -29.98
N ILE A 165 10.13 -50.16 -29.04
CA ILE A 165 9.87 -49.93 -27.60
C ILE A 165 10.59 -48.66 -27.13
N LYS A 166 11.84 -48.47 -27.54
CA LYS A 166 12.61 -47.26 -27.23
C LYS A 166 11.93 -46.01 -27.80
N ASP A 167 11.44 -46.07 -29.03
CA ASP A 167 10.71 -44.97 -29.67
C ASP A 167 9.48 -44.55 -28.86
N ILE A 168 8.66 -45.51 -28.43
CA ILE A 168 7.46 -45.26 -27.59
C ILE A 168 7.82 -44.55 -26.28
N PHE A 169 8.80 -45.10 -25.55
CA PHE A 169 9.17 -44.56 -24.23
C PHE A 169 10.01 -43.28 -24.29
N ASN A 170 10.58 -42.97 -25.46
CA ASN A 170 11.30 -41.72 -25.71
C ASN A 170 10.41 -40.65 -26.35
N LYS A 171 9.12 -40.92 -26.59
CA LYS A 171 8.21 -39.88 -27.10
C LYS A 171 8.13 -38.74 -26.09
N THR A 172 8.35 -37.55 -26.60
CA THR A 172 8.29 -36.29 -25.85
C THR A 172 7.24 -35.38 -26.42
N LEU A 173 6.67 -34.52 -25.59
CA LEU A 173 5.71 -33.52 -26.01
C LEU A 173 6.36 -32.13 -26.03
N GLN A 174 6.14 -31.39 -27.12
CA GLN A 174 6.50 -29.98 -27.24
C GLN A 174 5.24 -29.12 -27.38
N VAL A 175 5.23 -27.94 -26.75
CA VAL A 175 4.12 -26.99 -26.86
C VAL A 175 4.62 -25.66 -27.40
N ASN A 176 4.07 -25.20 -28.52
CA ASN A 176 4.38 -23.91 -29.12
C ASN A 176 3.18 -22.97 -28.98
N ILE A 177 3.38 -21.82 -28.34
CA ILE A 177 2.35 -20.80 -28.09
C ILE A 177 2.82 -19.51 -28.73
N THR A 178 2.13 -19.06 -29.77
CA THR A 178 2.57 -17.93 -30.61
C THR A 178 1.43 -16.99 -31.02
N HIS A 179 1.78 -15.85 -31.62
CA HIS A 179 0.86 -14.89 -32.24
C HIS A 179 -0.21 -14.31 -31.30
N ASN A 180 0.19 -13.74 -30.16
CA ASN A 180 -0.71 -13.14 -29.16
C ASN A 180 -1.76 -14.12 -28.61
N SER A 181 -1.37 -15.38 -28.44
CA SER A 181 -2.21 -16.38 -27.77
C SER A 181 -2.27 -16.14 -26.26
N HIS A 182 -3.38 -16.53 -25.62
CA HIS A 182 -3.52 -16.53 -24.16
C HIS A 182 -3.94 -17.92 -23.68
N VAL A 183 -3.02 -18.60 -23.00
CA VAL A 183 -3.17 -19.99 -22.60
C VAL A 183 -3.13 -20.09 -21.08
N ALA A 184 -4.05 -20.84 -20.47
CA ALA A 184 -4.00 -21.21 -19.06
C ALA A 184 -4.03 -22.73 -18.91
N GLY A 185 -3.15 -23.26 -18.06
CA GLY A 185 -3.14 -24.67 -17.71
C GLY A 185 -1.81 -25.15 -17.13
N GLN A 186 -1.90 -26.20 -16.31
CA GLN A 186 -0.74 -26.87 -15.71
C GLN A 186 0.04 -27.65 -16.76
N VAL A 187 1.36 -27.65 -16.69
CA VAL A 187 2.20 -28.57 -17.45
C VAL A 187 3.00 -29.46 -16.49
N LEU A 188 3.19 -30.73 -16.85
CA LEU A 188 3.88 -31.70 -16.00
C LEU A 188 4.96 -32.41 -16.81
N GLU A 189 6.20 -32.28 -16.36
CA GLU A 189 7.40 -32.91 -16.96
C GLU A 189 7.53 -32.59 -18.45
N LEU A 190 7.03 -31.43 -18.88
CA LEU A 190 6.95 -31.11 -20.30
C LEU A 190 8.36 -30.97 -20.89
N THR A 191 8.67 -31.73 -21.94
CA THR A 191 10.01 -31.69 -22.55
C THR A 191 10.38 -30.29 -23.04
N LYS A 192 9.48 -29.61 -23.76
CA LYS A 192 9.76 -28.26 -24.29
C LYS A 192 8.51 -27.41 -24.44
N MET A 193 8.64 -26.11 -24.13
CA MET A 193 7.68 -25.09 -24.47
C MET A 193 8.37 -23.92 -25.15
N THR A 194 7.80 -23.49 -26.26
CA THR A 194 8.18 -22.25 -26.95
C THR A 194 7.06 -21.24 -26.74
N LEU A 195 7.35 -20.12 -26.09
CA LEU A 195 6.43 -19.03 -25.86
C LEU A 195 6.92 -17.78 -26.60
N ASN A 196 6.18 -17.36 -27.62
CA ASN A 196 6.51 -16.20 -28.45
C ASN A 196 5.34 -15.22 -28.50
N ASP A 197 5.58 -13.96 -28.10
CA ASP A 197 4.57 -12.88 -28.17
C ASP A 197 3.19 -13.33 -27.65
N SER A 198 3.15 -14.00 -26.52
CA SER A 198 1.93 -14.67 -26.01
C SER A 198 1.95 -14.73 -24.48
N LEU A 199 0.79 -14.97 -23.88
CA LEU A 199 0.61 -15.08 -22.43
C LEU A 199 0.31 -16.53 -22.03
N TRP A 200 1.08 -17.05 -21.08
CA TRP A 200 0.79 -18.31 -20.40
C TRP A 200 0.49 -18.09 -18.90
N GLU A 201 -0.58 -18.68 -18.41
CA GLU A 201 -0.99 -18.72 -17.01
C GLU A 201 -0.87 -20.15 -16.48
N PRO A 202 0.29 -20.55 -15.93
CA PRO A 202 0.46 -21.85 -15.30
C PRO A 202 -0.56 -22.03 -14.16
N ARG A 203 -1.07 -23.26 -14.01
CA ARG A 203 -1.96 -23.64 -12.91
C ARG A 203 -1.22 -24.56 -11.97
N ARG A 204 -1.39 -24.36 -10.65
CA ARG A 204 -0.69 -25.13 -9.60
C ARG A 204 0.83 -25.14 -9.87
N HIS A 205 1.51 -26.20 -9.47
CA HIS A 205 2.89 -26.42 -9.83
C HIS A 205 3.01 -26.90 -11.28
N SER A 206 3.70 -26.11 -12.11
CA SER A 206 4.06 -26.48 -13.48
C SER A 206 5.55 -26.82 -13.56
N ASP A 207 5.86 -27.87 -14.30
CA ASP A 207 7.20 -28.43 -14.45
C ASP A 207 7.52 -28.58 -15.94
N ILE A 208 8.65 -28.01 -16.35
CA ILE A 208 9.11 -28.00 -17.73
C ILE A 208 10.62 -28.19 -17.83
N HIS A 209 11.07 -28.98 -18.79
CA HIS A 209 12.50 -29.21 -18.99
C HIS A 209 13.14 -28.03 -19.72
N THR A 210 12.67 -27.71 -20.93
CA THR A 210 13.20 -26.60 -21.74
C THR A 210 12.15 -25.53 -22.00
N LEU A 211 12.40 -24.31 -21.52
CA LEU A 211 11.54 -23.14 -21.75
C LEU A 211 12.25 -22.14 -22.68
N GLU A 212 11.68 -21.90 -23.85
CA GLU A 212 12.16 -20.90 -24.81
C GLU A 212 11.18 -19.73 -24.88
N THR A 213 11.66 -18.54 -24.56
CA THR A 213 10.84 -17.32 -24.53
C THR A 213 11.41 -16.26 -25.46
N SER A 214 10.55 -15.58 -26.21
CA SER A 214 10.98 -14.56 -27.17
C SER A 214 9.91 -13.50 -27.41
N ASN A 215 10.33 -12.35 -27.95
CA ASN A 215 9.49 -11.18 -28.18
C ASN A 215 8.82 -10.70 -26.87
N ASN A 216 7.49 -10.71 -26.80
CA ASN A 216 6.70 -10.29 -25.64
C ASN A 216 6.09 -11.51 -24.92
N ALA A 217 6.93 -12.50 -24.63
CA ALA A 217 6.54 -13.70 -23.89
C ALA A 217 6.19 -13.33 -22.44
N ARG A 218 4.97 -13.65 -22.01
CA ARG A 218 4.44 -13.29 -20.70
C ARG A 218 4.03 -14.56 -19.95
N ILE A 219 4.46 -14.70 -18.71
CA ILE A 219 4.09 -15.82 -17.84
C ILE A 219 3.48 -15.25 -16.57
N ARG A 220 2.18 -15.49 -16.32
CA ARG A 220 1.46 -14.89 -15.19
C ARG A 220 1.11 -15.92 -14.11
N LEU A 221 1.58 -15.66 -12.90
CA LEU A 221 1.23 -16.37 -11.67
C LEU A 221 0.13 -15.59 -10.94
N ASN A 222 -1.07 -16.18 -10.90
CA ASN A 222 -2.29 -15.58 -10.37
C ASN A 222 -2.49 -15.82 -8.88
N THR A 223 -2.07 -16.98 -8.37
CA THR A 223 -2.31 -17.39 -6.97
C THR A 223 -1.05 -17.94 -6.33
N LYS A 224 -0.96 -17.85 -4.99
CA LYS A 224 0.22 -18.31 -4.21
C LYS A 224 0.60 -19.79 -4.40
N ASP A 225 -0.33 -20.61 -4.89
CA ASP A 225 -0.14 -22.05 -5.09
C ASP A 225 0.36 -22.35 -6.52
N GLU A 226 0.46 -21.34 -7.38
CA GLU A 226 1.01 -21.46 -8.72
C GLU A 226 2.52 -21.24 -8.69
N THR A 227 3.27 -22.23 -9.16
CA THR A 227 4.74 -22.19 -9.25
C THR A 227 5.21 -22.77 -10.57
N LEU A 228 6.40 -22.39 -11.01
CA LEU A 228 7.03 -22.89 -12.23
C LEU A 228 8.44 -23.39 -11.92
N THR A 229 8.76 -24.60 -12.36
CA THR A 229 10.13 -25.13 -12.33
C THR A 229 10.64 -25.40 -13.75
N VAL A 230 11.85 -24.92 -14.04
CA VAL A 230 12.55 -25.11 -15.33
C VAL A 230 13.82 -25.93 -15.10
N HIS A 231 13.93 -27.10 -15.72
CA HIS A 231 15.03 -28.05 -15.42
C HIS A 231 16.32 -27.86 -16.22
N ASN A 232 16.26 -27.21 -17.38
CA ASN A 232 17.43 -26.90 -18.20
C ASN A 232 17.80 -25.41 -18.13
N ASP A 233 18.92 -25.07 -18.79
CA ASP A 233 19.38 -23.69 -18.88
C ASP A 233 18.30 -22.80 -19.52
N TYR A 234 18.06 -21.64 -18.91
CA TYR A 234 17.06 -20.68 -19.35
C TYR A 234 17.72 -19.45 -19.97
N ALA A 235 17.38 -19.16 -21.22
CA ALA A 235 17.99 -18.08 -21.99
C ALA A 235 17.42 -16.68 -21.65
N GLY A 236 16.41 -16.56 -20.80
CA GLY A 236 15.74 -15.28 -20.51
C GLY A 236 14.75 -14.83 -21.58
N GLY A 237 14.27 -13.59 -21.47
CA GLY A 237 13.39 -12.95 -22.45
C GLY A 237 11.90 -12.96 -22.13
N ALA A 238 11.49 -13.40 -20.93
CA ALA A 238 10.09 -13.34 -20.49
C ALA A 238 9.80 -12.17 -19.55
N HIS A 239 8.54 -11.75 -19.55
CA HIS A 239 7.95 -10.95 -18.49
C HIS A 239 7.19 -11.90 -17.55
N PHE A 240 7.67 -12.05 -16.32
CA PHE A 240 7.01 -12.81 -15.27
C PHE A 240 6.07 -11.90 -14.49
N LEU A 241 4.77 -12.11 -14.64
CA LEU A 241 3.72 -11.30 -14.02
C LEU A 241 3.25 -11.99 -12.74
N PHE A 242 3.31 -11.26 -11.63
CA PHE A 242 2.85 -11.69 -10.33
C PHE A 242 1.58 -10.92 -9.99
N LYS A 243 0.44 -11.60 -10.17
CA LYS A 243 -0.86 -11.14 -9.70
C LYS A 243 -1.20 -11.71 -8.32
N GLN A 244 -0.41 -12.64 -7.80
CA GLN A 244 -0.58 -13.14 -6.43
C GLN A 244 -0.13 -12.13 -5.36
N ASP A 245 -0.66 -12.26 -4.14
CA ASP A 245 -0.23 -11.46 -3.00
C ASP A 245 1.09 -11.98 -2.43
N LEU A 246 2.13 -11.16 -2.56
CA LEU A 246 3.50 -11.50 -2.14
C LEU A 246 3.65 -11.66 -0.61
N HIS A 247 2.73 -11.13 0.21
CA HIS A 247 2.80 -11.26 1.66
C HIS A 247 2.64 -12.72 2.13
N HIS A 248 1.86 -13.51 1.39
CA HIS A 248 1.55 -14.89 1.70
C HIS A 248 2.50 -15.91 1.06
N ILE A 249 3.50 -15.46 0.30
CA ILE A 249 4.51 -16.34 -0.28
C ILE A 249 5.43 -16.86 0.83
N THR A 250 5.53 -18.19 0.91
CA THR A 250 6.41 -18.93 1.81
C THR A 250 7.51 -19.70 1.09
N GLN A 251 7.40 -19.88 -0.23
CA GLN A 251 8.36 -20.59 -1.08
C GLN A 251 8.56 -19.83 -2.40
N PRO A 252 9.70 -20.01 -3.09
CA PRO A 252 9.94 -19.39 -4.39
C PRO A 252 8.85 -19.79 -5.39
N SER A 253 8.37 -18.82 -6.17
CA SER A 253 7.33 -19.07 -7.16
C SER A 253 7.89 -19.48 -8.52
N LEU A 254 9.16 -19.13 -8.77
CA LEU A 254 9.93 -19.54 -9.94
C LEU A 254 11.17 -20.27 -9.47
N ILE A 255 11.45 -21.44 -10.04
CA ILE A 255 12.61 -22.27 -9.70
C ILE A 255 13.31 -22.65 -10.99
N PHE A 256 14.61 -22.40 -11.07
CA PHE A 256 15.47 -22.79 -12.19
C PHE A 256 16.53 -23.74 -11.65
N ASP A 257 16.52 -24.99 -12.12
CA ASP A 257 17.44 -26.01 -11.60
C ASP A 257 18.86 -25.86 -12.16
N LYS A 258 19.03 -25.16 -13.29
CA LYS A 258 20.32 -24.89 -13.92
C LYS A 258 20.54 -23.39 -14.15
N ASN A 259 21.31 -23.01 -15.17
CA ASN A 259 21.79 -21.65 -15.34
C ASN A 259 20.73 -20.74 -15.97
N VAL A 260 20.71 -19.48 -15.55
CA VAL A 260 19.94 -18.42 -16.21
C VAL A 260 20.94 -17.49 -16.91
N ILE A 261 20.89 -17.47 -18.24
CA ILE A 261 21.92 -16.84 -19.07
C ILE A 261 21.53 -15.42 -19.50
N GLY A 262 20.25 -15.15 -19.69
CA GLY A 262 19.74 -13.85 -20.15
C GLY A 262 18.84 -13.15 -19.13
N GLU A 263 18.36 -11.97 -19.51
CA GLU A 263 17.55 -11.11 -18.65
C GLU A 263 16.05 -11.34 -18.84
N SER A 264 15.30 -11.23 -17.74
CA SER A 264 13.84 -11.29 -17.71
C SER A 264 13.27 -10.19 -16.82
N LYS A 265 12.03 -9.79 -17.09
CA LYS A 265 11.35 -8.74 -16.32
C LYS A 265 10.36 -9.33 -15.34
N VAL A 266 10.29 -8.74 -14.15
CA VAL A 266 9.31 -9.07 -13.12
C VAL A 266 8.30 -7.93 -13.04
N VAL A 267 7.03 -8.26 -13.18
CA VAL A 267 5.91 -7.32 -13.15
C VAL A 267 4.99 -7.69 -12.00
N LEU A 268 4.86 -6.82 -11.01
CA LEU A 268 3.84 -6.93 -9.98
C LEU A 268 2.57 -6.21 -10.46
N GLU A 269 1.49 -6.99 -10.62
CA GLU A 269 0.18 -6.52 -11.10
C GLU A 269 -0.77 -6.13 -9.96
N GLN A 270 -0.48 -6.52 -8.71
CA GLN A 270 -1.25 -6.10 -7.55
C GLN A 270 -0.87 -4.70 -7.05
N GLU A 271 -1.82 -4.06 -6.35
CA GLU A 271 -1.49 -2.95 -5.47
C GLU A 271 -0.56 -3.42 -4.37
N LEU A 272 0.55 -2.72 -4.19
CA LEU A 272 1.51 -3.07 -3.16
C LEU A 272 0.90 -2.79 -1.79
N GLY A 273 0.79 -3.82 -0.96
CA GLY A 273 0.50 -3.68 0.47
C GLY A 273 1.68 -3.04 1.23
N LYS A 274 1.93 -3.47 2.47
CA LYS A 274 3.03 -2.94 3.27
C LYS A 274 4.37 -3.46 2.75
N ILE A 275 5.01 -2.72 1.84
CA ILE A 275 6.28 -3.10 1.18
C ILE A 275 7.35 -3.56 2.18
N LYS A 276 7.45 -2.93 3.37
CA LYS A 276 8.38 -3.33 4.44
C LYS A 276 8.32 -4.82 4.80
N ALA A 277 7.11 -5.40 4.80
CA ALA A 277 6.88 -6.79 5.18
C ALA A 277 7.34 -7.79 4.11
N LEU A 278 7.71 -7.31 2.92
CA LEU A 278 8.22 -8.14 1.83
C LEU A 278 9.72 -8.36 1.92
N LYS A 279 10.44 -7.61 2.76
CA LYS A 279 11.90 -7.71 2.89
C LYS A 279 12.33 -9.14 3.24
N GLY A 280 13.28 -9.66 2.47
CA GLY A 280 13.88 -10.99 2.66
C GLY A 280 13.07 -12.15 2.06
N LYS A 281 11.89 -11.89 1.48
CA LYS A 281 11.13 -12.95 0.80
C LYS A 281 11.82 -13.34 -0.50
N LYS A 282 12.15 -14.62 -0.63
CA LYS A 282 12.70 -15.21 -1.86
C LYS A 282 11.57 -15.41 -2.88
N LEU A 283 11.70 -14.81 -4.05
CA LEU A 283 10.70 -14.87 -5.13
C LEU A 283 11.10 -15.87 -6.21
N ILE A 284 12.39 -15.92 -6.54
CA ILE A 284 12.97 -16.76 -7.59
C ILE A 284 14.14 -17.54 -7.01
N GLU A 285 14.19 -18.83 -7.28
CA GLU A 285 15.31 -19.71 -6.97
C GLU A 285 16.09 -20.05 -8.22
N VAL A 286 17.43 -19.96 -8.15
CA VAL A 286 18.31 -20.50 -9.20
C VAL A 286 19.35 -21.40 -8.55
N LYS A 287 19.29 -22.70 -8.84
CA LYS A 287 20.23 -23.70 -8.29
C LYS A 287 21.56 -23.71 -9.04
N GLY A 288 21.55 -23.32 -10.33
CA GLY A 288 22.75 -23.09 -11.12
C GLY A 288 23.33 -21.69 -10.90
N THR A 289 23.84 -21.07 -11.96
CA THR A 289 24.34 -19.69 -11.93
C THR A 289 23.41 -18.71 -12.65
N ALA A 290 23.27 -17.50 -12.12
CA ALA A 290 22.59 -16.38 -12.77
C ALA A 290 23.40 -15.09 -12.62
N ASP A 291 23.34 -14.19 -13.60
CA ASP A 291 23.83 -12.83 -13.44
C ASP A 291 22.92 -12.07 -12.46
N ALA A 292 23.46 -11.11 -11.71
CA ALA A 292 22.70 -10.23 -10.84
C ALA A 292 21.60 -9.42 -11.59
N THR A 293 21.73 -9.23 -12.91
CA THR A 293 20.71 -8.56 -13.75
C THR A 293 19.73 -9.52 -14.40
N ALA A 294 19.87 -10.84 -14.22
CA ALA A 294 19.03 -11.85 -14.87
C ALA A 294 17.53 -11.65 -14.59
N PHE A 295 17.17 -11.10 -13.43
CA PHE A 295 15.80 -10.67 -13.15
C PHE A 295 15.77 -9.24 -12.59
N SER A 296 14.93 -8.40 -13.17
CA SER A 296 14.73 -7.02 -12.72
C SER A 296 13.26 -6.62 -12.78
N PHE A 297 12.83 -5.70 -11.92
CA PHE A 297 11.49 -5.14 -12.05
C PHE A 297 11.35 -4.34 -13.35
N ASP A 298 10.22 -4.48 -14.02
CA ASP A 298 9.90 -3.75 -15.25
C ASP A 298 9.72 -2.24 -15.02
N ARG A 299 9.29 -1.86 -13.81
CA ARG A 299 9.07 -0.48 -13.38
C ARG A 299 9.47 -0.29 -11.93
N GLU A 300 9.55 0.97 -11.51
CA GLU A 300 9.74 1.27 -10.09
C GLU A 300 8.47 1.01 -9.28
N TYR A 301 8.64 0.29 -8.17
CA TYR A 301 7.60 0.00 -7.21
C TYR A 301 7.86 0.78 -5.93
N LYS A 302 7.04 1.81 -5.67
CA LYS A 302 7.18 2.69 -4.51
C LYS A 302 5.89 2.72 -3.71
N LYS A 303 6.03 2.66 -2.39
CA LYS A 303 4.95 2.94 -1.44
C LYS A 303 5.56 3.55 -0.20
N GLY A 304 5.09 4.74 0.13
CA GLY A 304 5.55 5.51 1.27
C GLY A 304 6.94 6.04 1.04
N LEU A 305 7.72 5.94 2.10
CA LEU A 305 9.15 6.18 2.08
C LEU A 305 9.94 4.96 1.60
N TYR A 306 9.33 4.02 0.88
CA TYR A 306 9.97 2.75 0.52
C TYR A 306 9.86 2.47 -0.97
N LYS A 307 11.00 2.10 -1.55
CA LYS A 307 11.11 1.50 -2.87
C LYS A 307 11.35 0.00 -2.69
N LEU A 308 10.56 -0.81 -3.37
CA LEU A 308 10.78 -2.26 -3.45
C LEU A 308 11.90 -2.52 -4.46
N LEU A 309 12.82 -3.40 -4.09
CA LEU A 309 13.93 -3.86 -4.90
C LEU A 309 13.84 -5.38 -5.09
N LEU A 310 14.33 -5.86 -6.23
CA LEU A 310 14.58 -7.27 -6.47
C LEU A 310 16.09 -7.42 -6.55
N ASN A 311 16.68 -8.00 -5.52
CA ASN A 311 18.12 -8.11 -5.38
C ASN A 311 18.56 -9.55 -5.60
N HIS A 312 19.74 -9.71 -6.17
CA HIS A 312 20.46 -10.97 -6.20
C HIS A 312 20.96 -11.31 -4.78
N CYS A 313 20.38 -12.34 -4.18
CA CYS A 313 20.68 -12.84 -2.85
C CYS A 313 21.34 -14.22 -2.99
N GLU A 314 22.68 -14.27 -2.90
CA GLU A 314 23.46 -15.48 -3.22
C GLU A 314 23.33 -15.89 -4.69
N ASN A 315 22.61 -16.97 -5.01
CA ASN A 315 22.24 -17.36 -6.38
C ASN A 315 20.74 -17.10 -6.68
N ASP A 316 20.00 -16.54 -5.73
CA ASP A 316 18.55 -16.38 -5.80
C ASP A 316 18.13 -14.92 -6.01
N PHE A 317 16.84 -14.66 -6.20
CA PHE A 317 16.30 -13.30 -6.24
C PHE A 317 15.28 -13.08 -5.12
N CYS A 318 15.64 -12.16 -4.23
CA CYS A 318 14.88 -11.81 -3.03
C CYS A 318 14.35 -10.38 -3.13
N LEU A 319 13.18 -10.20 -2.53
CA LEU A 319 12.60 -8.88 -2.32
C LEU A 319 13.37 -8.16 -1.21
N ASP A 320 13.78 -6.93 -1.49
CA ASP A 320 14.37 -6.02 -0.50
C ASP A 320 13.67 -4.65 -0.56
N VAL A 321 13.93 -3.82 0.43
CA VAL A 321 13.30 -2.51 0.58
C VAL A 321 14.36 -1.44 0.83
N GLN A 322 14.35 -0.42 -0.01
CA GLN A 322 15.16 0.76 0.17
C GLN A 322 14.31 1.86 0.80
N LYS A 323 14.73 2.35 1.97
CA LYS A 323 14.16 3.56 2.55
C LYS A 323 14.61 4.77 1.72
N LEU A 324 13.66 5.49 1.17
CA LEU A 324 13.86 6.73 0.43
C LEU A 324 14.02 7.91 1.41
N ALA A 325 14.72 8.95 0.95
CA ALA A 325 14.81 10.20 1.69
C ALA A 325 13.41 10.82 1.84
N ILE A 326 13.09 11.30 3.05
CA ILE A 326 11.80 11.92 3.30
C ILE A 326 11.73 13.26 2.55
N PRO A 327 10.66 13.52 1.76
CA PRO A 327 10.47 14.80 1.11
C PRO A 327 10.39 15.93 2.14
N VAL A 328 11.51 16.65 2.32
CA VAL A 328 11.62 17.69 3.36
C VAL A 328 10.59 18.80 3.19
N ALA A 329 10.21 19.08 1.95
CA ALA A 329 9.17 20.03 1.59
C ALA A 329 7.79 19.67 2.19
N THR A 330 7.36 18.42 2.06
CA THR A 330 6.06 17.96 2.59
C THR A 330 6.06 18.01 4.12
N LEU A 331 7.18 17.65 4.76
CA LEU A 331 7.34 17.77 6.21
C LEU A 331 7.24 19.20 6.71
N ALA A 332 7.76 20.16 5.93
CA ALA A 332 7.69 21.57 6.28
C ALA A 332 6.24 22.05 6.36
N LEU A 333 5.39 21.64 5.41
CA LEU A 333 3.97 21.96 5.39
C LEU A 333 3.21 21.29 6.55
N TYR A 334 3.48 20.00 6.83
CA TYR A 334 2.89 19.32 8.00
C TYR A 334 3.23 20.05 9.30
N SER A 335 4.50 20.40 9.49
CA SER A 335 4.98 21.11 10.69
C SER A 335 4.35 22.50 10.83
N GLN A 336 4.23 23.23 9.72
CA GLN A 336 3.61 24.55 9.70
C GLN A 336 2.10 24.49 10.02
N GLN A 337 1.39 23.53 9.43
CA GLN A 337 -0.04 23.33 9.71
C GLN A 337 -0.28 22.84 11.15
N ALA A 338 0.59 21.98 11.69
CA ALA A 338 0.52 21.54 13.09
C ALA A 338 0.70 22.72 14.07
N GLN A 339 1.67 23.60 13.79
CA GLN A 339 1.86 24.82 14.56
C GLN A 339 0.64 25.74 14.45
N MET A 340 0.16 25.98 13.23
CA MET A 340 -0.97 26.87 13.00
C MET A 340 -2.26 26.35 13.64
N ALA A 341 -2.53 25.04 13.58
CA ALA A 341 -3.68 24.42 14.22
C ALA A 341 -3.72 24.71 15.73
N ASN A 342 -2.56 24.83 16.38
CA ASN A 342 -2.48 25.13 17.81
C ASN A 342 -2.49 26.64 18.13
N THR A 343 -2.00 27.51 17.24
CA THR A 343 -1.83 28.94 17.52
C THR A 343 -2.87 29.86 16.89
N LEU A 344 -3.61 29.42 15.86
CA LEU A 344 -4.44 30.29 15.02
C LEU A 344 -5.60 30.97 15.76
N PHE A 345 -6.13 30.31 16.79
CA PHE A 345 -7.18 30.85 17.66
C PHE A 345 -6.64 31.34 19.01
N GLY A 346 -5.33 31.58 19.12
CA GLY A 346 -4.72 32.14 20.32
C GLY A 346 -5.31 33.52 20.65
N LEU A 347 -5.63 33.73 21.92
CA LEU A 347 -6.26 34.94 22.42
C LEU A 347 -5.46 35.50 23.60
N GLN A 348 -5.22 36.82 23.61
CA GLN A 348 -4.74 37.58 24.76
C GLN A 348 -5.88 38.43 25.31
N LEU A 349 -5.77 38.86 26.57
CA LEU A 349 -6.82 39.71 27.15
C LEU A 349 -7.02 41.01 26.34
N SER A 350 -5.91 41.62 25.90
CA SER A 350 -5.94 42.85 25.10
C SER A 350 -6.53 42.69 23.69
N ASP A 351 -6.69 41.46 23.19
CA ASP A 351 -7.38 41.17 21.94
C ASP A 351 -8.90 41.18 22.10
N ARG A 352 -9.40 40.86 23.31
CA ARG A 352 -10.83 40.83 23.62
C ARG A 352 -11.33 42.14 24.20
N ASN A 353 -10.58 42.70 25.15
CA ASN A 353 -11.00 43.89 25.88
C ASN A 353 -9.80 44.78 26.21
N SER A 354 -9.86 46.04 25.75
CA SER A 354 -8.79 47.02 25.96
C SER A 354 -8.99 47.91 27.20
N ASP A 355 -10.13 47.82 27.89
CA ASP A 355 -10.52 48.70 29.00
C ASP A 355 -11.21 47.99 30.17
N ILE A 356 -10.54 46.96 30.66
CA ILE A 356 -11.02 46.15 31.79
C ILE A 356 -10.98 46.89 33.15
N PHE A 357 -10.32 48.05 33.25
CA PHE A 357 -10.12 48.73 34.54
C PHE A 357 -11.07 49.92 34.75
N ASN A 358 -12.02 50.14 33.85
CA ASN A 358 -12.93 51.26 33.95
C ASN A 358 -14.10 50.94 34.89
N ARG A 359 -14.07 51.54 36.09
CA ARG A 359 -15.03 51.31 37.19
C ARG A 359 -16.46 51.77 36.90
N THR A 360 -16.68 52.66 35.94
CA THR A 360 -17.98 53.31 35.70
C THR A 360 -18.96 52.45 34.91
N LEU A 361 -18.57 51.25 34.49
CA LEU A 361 -19.31 50.46 33.50
C LEU A 361 -19.34 48.98 33.89
N ALA A 362 -20.46 48.53 34.47
CA ALA A 362 -20.84 47.12 34.47
C ALA A 362 -21.64 46.86 33.20
N HIS A 363 -21.02 46.34 32.14
CA HIS A 363 -21.67 46.12 30.85
C HIS A 363 -21.28 44.75 30.31
N LYS A 364 -22.28 44.01 29.87
CA LYS A 364 -22.04 42.82 29.05
C LYS A 364 -21.52 43.31 27.72
N SER A 365 -20.48 42.66 27.19
CA SER A 365 -19.95 43.02 25.89
C SER A 365 -20.00 41.88 24.89
N ILE A 366 -20.19 42.25 23.62
CA ILE A 366 -19.97 41.38 22.47
C ILE A 366 -18.75 41.91 21.75
N TRP A 367 -17.87 41.01 21.35
CA TRP A 367 -16.68 41.35 20.60
C TRP A 367 -16.53 40.49 19.35
N VAL A 368 -15.95 41.10 18.32
CA VAL A 368 -15.62 40.47 17.05
C VAL A 368 -14.17 40.79 16.74
N ARG A 369 -13.40 39.78 16.37
CA ARG A 369 -11.98 39.87 16.01
C ARG A 369 -11.77 39.28 14.63
N ALA A 370 -11.30 40.08 13.69
CA ALA A 370 -10.84 39.63 12.38
C ALA A 370 -9.31 39.64 12.34
N ILE A 371 -8.71 38.54 11.85
CA ILE A 371 -7.26 38.40 11.70
C ILE A 371 -6.89 38.09 10.25
N ASP A 372 -5.81 38.69 9.79
CA ASP A 372 -5.14 38.39 8.52
C ASP A 372 -3.64 38.32 8.78
N GLY A 373 -2.99 37.25 8.34
CA GLY A 373 -1.59 37.04 8.66
C GLY A 373 -0.83 36.30 7.57
N TYR A 374 0.47 36.51 7.61
CA TYR A 374 1.45 35.87 6.76
C TYR A 374 2.56 35.29 7.63
N SER A 375 3.03 34.09 7.31
CA SER A 375 4.20 33.50 7.96
C SER A 375 5.11 32.81 6.98
N ASN A 376 6.40 32.84 7.30
CA ASN A 376 7.43 32.14 6.57
C ASN A 376 8.28 31.30 7.53
N GLN A 377 8.49 30.03 7.21
CA GLN A 377 9.06 29.06 8.14
C GLN A 377 10.05 28.09 7.47
N ASN A 378 11.26 28.04 8.02
CA ASN A 378 12.29 27.08 7.67
C ASN A 378 12.20 25.82 8.55
N VAL A 379 12.29 24.66 7.93
CA VAL A 379 12.33 23.35 8.61
C VAL A 379 13.70 22.73 8.40
N GLN A 380 14.18 21.99 9.41
CA GLN A 380 15.52 21.40 9.39
C GLN A 380 15.75 20.51 8.15
N GLY A 381 16.77 20.86 7.37
CA GLY A 381 17.15 20.16 6.14
C GLY A 381 16.44 20.67 4.88
N ASN A 382 15.67 21.77 4.96
CA ASN A 382 15.05 22.40 3.80
C ASN A 382 15.76 23.71 3.44
N ALA A 383 16.04 23.91 2.15
CA ALA A 383 16.67 25.14 1.65
C ALA A 383 15.64 26.26 1.39
N THR A 384 14.39 25.90 1.08
CA THR A 384 13.32 26.87 0.73
C THR A 384 12.32 26.96 1.87
N PRO A 385 11.95 28.18 2.30
CA PRO A 385 11.05 28.33 3.43
C PRO A 385 9.58 28.07 2.99
N ALA A 386 8.76 27.56 3.91
CA ALA A 386 7.33 27.34 3.69
C ALA A 386 6.54 28.62 3.98
N GLU A 387 5.84 29.13 2.98
CA GLU A 387 5.04 30.35 3.09
C GLU A 387 3.58 30.00 3.41
N SER A 388 2.94 30.78 4.28
CA SER A 388 1.53 30.63 4.59
C SER A 388 0.81 31.96 4.72
N HIS A 389 -0.45 31.98 4.28
CA HIS A 389 -1.40 33.04 4.57
C HIS A 389 -2.56 32.48 5.37
N GLN A 390 -2.94 33.16 6.45
CA GLN A 390 -4.06 32.79 7.30
C GLN A 390 -5.05 33.93 7.43
N LYS A 391 -6.34 33.59 7.50
CA LYS A 391 -7.42 34.53 7.78
C LYS A 391 -8.40 33.88 8.73
N GLY A 392 -8.93 34.65 9.67
CA GLY A 392 -9.86 34.12 10.66
C GLY A 392 -10.76 35.19 11.23
N VAL A 393 -11.88 34.73 11.79
CA VAL A 393 -12.82 35.54 12.55
C VAL A 393 -13.11 34.80 13.85
N GLN A 394 -13.07 35.53 14.96
CA GLN A 394 -13.52 35.09 16.27
C GLN A 394 -14.62 36.03 16.75
N ILE A 395 -15.61 35.46 17.44
CA ILE A 395 -16.73 36.18 18.02
C ILE A 395 -16.90 35.65 19.44
N GLY A 396 -17.15 36.53 20.39
CA GLY A 396 -17.52 36.13 21.73
C GLY A 396 -18.38 37.16 22.43
N GLY A 397 -18.88 36.77 23.59
CA GLY A 397 -19.71 37.64 24.40
C GLY A 397 -19.75 37.23 25.86
N ASP A 398 -19.89 38.23 26.71
CA ASP A 398 -19.94 38.09 28.15
C ASP A 398 -21.37 37.66 28.56
N LEU A 399 -21.47 36.50 29.19
CA LEU A 399 -22.75 35.93 29.64
C LEU A 399 -23.08 36.36 31.06
N PHE A 400 -22.07 36.34 31.92
CA PHE A 400 -22.18 36.64 33.33
C PHE A 400 -21.10 37.64 33.75
N GLU A 401 -21.50 38.56 34.60
CA GLU A 401 -20.64 39.58 35.16
C GLU A 401 -20.99 39.77 36.63
N TRP A 402 -19.97 39.84 37.47
CA TRP A 402 -20.08 40.19 38.87
C TRP A 402 -19.07 41.30 39.18
N GLN A 403 -19.56 42.43 39.69
CA GLN A 403 -18.72 43.59 39.99
C GLN A 403 -19.03 44.14 41.39
N ASN A 404 -17.96 44.35 42.15
CA ASN A 404 -17.93 45.08 43.42
C ASN A 404 -16.96 46.27 43.28
N PRO A 405 -16.91 47.21 44.25
CA PRO A 405 -16.06 48.41 44.13
C PRO A 405 -14.57 48.14 43.83
N ASN A 406 -14.05 47.00 44.27
CA ASN A 406 -12.64 46.64 44.15
C ASN A 406 -12.35 45.52 43.14
N ASN A 407 -13.36 44.79 42.67
CA ASN A 407 -13.16 43.56 41.88
C ASN A 407 -14.25 43.40 40.83
N GLN A 408 -13.90 42.83 39.68
CA GLN A 408 -14.84 42.42 38.65
C GLN A 408 -14.46 41.05 38.12
N LEU A 409 -15.47 40.21 37.90
CA LEU A 409 -15.37 38.88 37.34
C LEU A 409 -16.31 38.78 36.14
N LEU A 410 -15.77 38.42 34.99
CA LEU A 410 -16.52 38.20 33.76
C LEU A 410 -16.39 36.75 33.32
N PHE A 411 -17.46 36.20 32.78
CA PHE A 411 -17.48 34.90 32.11
C PHE A 411 -18.19 35.01 30.77
N GLY A 412 -17.60 34.43 29.73
CA GLY A 412 -18.15 34.49 28.39
C GLY A 412 -17.84 33.26 27.54
N LEU A 413 -18.51 33.20 26.39
CA LEU A 413 -18.29 32.17 25.39
C LEU A 413 -17.67 32.79 24.13
N MET A 414 -16.94 31.96 23.40
CA MET A 414 -16.33 32.35 22.14
C MET A 414 -16.39 31.24 21.11
N VAL A 415 -16.50 31.64 19.85
CA VAL A 415 -16.43 30.77 18.69
C VAL A 415 -15.55 31.42 17.62
N GLY A 416 -14.97 30.60 16.75
CA GLY A 416 -14.16 31.12 15.65
C GLY A 416 -14.11 30.19 14.46
N GLN A 417 -13.85 30.79 13.30
CA GLN A 417 -13.52 30.09 12.08
C GLN A 417 -12.23 30.68 11.52
N ALA A 418 -11.34 29.83 11.03
CA ALA A 418 -10.16 30.28 10.32
C ALA A 418 -9.77 29.34 9.18
N LYS A 419 -9.08 29.90 8.21
CA LYS A 419 -8.49 29.21 7.08
C LYS A 419 -7.04 29.60 6.93
N GLN A 420 -6.24 28.68 6.42
CA GLN A 420 -4.85 28.91 6.12
C GLN A 420 -4.50 28.21 4.80
N HIS A 421 -3.78 28.91 3.94
CA HIS A 421 -3.24 28.39 2.69
C HIS A 421 -1.72 28.47 2.74
N SER A 422 -1.02 27.39 2.44
CA SER A 422 0.44 27.28 2.46
C SER A 422 0.94 26.89 1.09
N LYS A 423 2.10 27.42 0.72
CA LYS A 423 2.79 27.10 -0.52
C LYS A 423 4.27 26.95 -0.26
N LEU A 424 4.87 25.96 -0.93
CA LEU A 424 6.31 25.74 -0.89
C LEU A 424 6.80 25.49 -2.32
N TYR A 425 7.83 26.23 -2.71
CA TYR A 425 8.45 26.10 -4.03
C TYR A 425 9.59 25.09 -4.01
N ARG A 426 9.51 24.11 -4.91
CA ARG A 426 10.57 23.18 -5.29
C ARG A 426 11.03 23.56 -6.70
N ALA A 427 12.29 23.31 -7.05
CA ALA A 427 12.91 23.77 -8.30
C ALA A 427 12.01 23.72 -9.54
N ASN A 428 11.26 22.62 -9.74
CA ASN A 428 10.35 22.43 -10.88
C ASN A 428 8.87 22.24 -10.50
N THR A 429 8.50 22.26 -9.21
CA THR A 429 7.12 22.00 -8.74
C THR A 429 6.72 22.80 -7.51
N SER A 430 5.42 22.95 -7.26
CA SER A 430 4.92 23.61 -6.05
C SER A 430 4.02 22.68 -5.25
N ILE A 431 4.31 22.55 -3.96
CA ILE A 431 3.45 21.83 -3.02
C ILE A 431 2.54 22.84 -2.34
N THR A 432 1.25 22.52 -2.25
CA THR A 432 0.24 23.38 -1.63
C THR A 432 -0.44 22.70 -0.47
N GLY A 433 -0.90 23.50 0.50
CA GLY A 433 -1.61 23.00 1.66
C GLY A 433 -2.74 23.93 2.07
N ASP A 434 -3.93 23.38 2.25
CA ASP A 434 -5.10 24.09 2.76
C ASP A 434 -5.51 23.52 4.12
N MET A 435 -5.75 24.42 5.06
CA MET A 435 -6.27 24.11 6.38
C MET A 435 -7.52 24.95 6.64
N LYS A 436 -8.59 24.31 7.11
CA LYS A 436 -9.82 24.99 7.54
C LYS A 436 -10.22 24.46 8.90
N GLY A 437 -10.51 25.34 9.85
CA GLY A 437 -10.93 24.92 11.17
C GLY A 437 -11.88 25.85 11.87
N TYR A 438 -12.43 25.31 12.95
CA TYR A 438 -13.39 25.95 13.83
C TYR A 438 -12.95 25.76 15.27
N ALA A 439 -13.25 26.75 16.10
CA ALA A 439 -13.03 26.70 17.53
C ALA A 439 -14.31 27.09 18.27
N MET A 440 -14.51 26.48 19.44
CA MET A 440 -15.52 26.89 20.42
C MET A 440 -14.92 26.80 21.80
N GLY A 441 -15.23 27.75 22.67
CA GLY A 441 -14.63 27.82 23.99
C GLY A 441 -15.35 28.77 24.94
N ALA A 442 -14.81 28.83 26.14
CA ALA A 442 -15.25 29.72 27.20
C ALA A 442 -14.04 30.46 27.77
N TYR A 443 -14.29 31.62 28.37
CA TYR A 443 -13.28 32.42 29.04
C TYR A 443 -13.82 32.99 30.35
N ALA A 444 -12.89 33.29 31.26
CA ALA A 444 -13.15 33.96 32.51
C ALA A 444 -12.06 35.00 32.77
N THR A 445 -12.46 36.17 33.24
CA THR A 445 -11.53 37.27 33.56
C THR A 445 -11.86 37.82 34.92
N TRP A 446 -10.88 37.81 35.80
CA TRP A 446 -10.93 38.51 37.06
C TRP A 446 -10.00 39.72 36.99
N GLN A 447 -10.46 40.86 37.49
CA GLN A 447 -9.62 42.05 37.64
C GLN A 447 -9.87 42.75 38.96
N GLN A 448 -8.79 43.33 39.46
CA GLN A 448 -8.80 44.26 40.58
C GLN A 448 -9.00 45.67 40.04
N LEU A 449 -10.03 46.36 40.53
CA LEU A 449 -10.36 47.72 40.13
C LEU A 449 -9.72 48.71 41.11
N GLN A 450 -8.59 49.30 40.70
CA GLN A 450 -7.79 50.40 41.32
C GLN A 450 -8.37 51.81 41.08
N ASP A 451 -8.01 52.80 41.91
CA ASP A 451 -8.16 54.20 41.53
C ASP A 451 -7.33 54.46 40.26
N LYS A 452 -7.76 55.42 39.44
CA LYS A 452 -7.08 55.76 38.18
C LYS A 452 -6.85 54.56 37.24
N GLN A 453 -7.77 53.60 37.23
CA GLN A 453 -7.74 52.45 36.30
C GLN A 453 -6.49 51.56 36.44
N THR A 454 -5.90 51.48 37.64
CA THR A 454 -4.81 50.54 37.95
C THR A 454 -5.35 49.19 38.43
N GLY A 455 -4.52 48.16 38.43
CA GLY A 455 -4.84 46.89 39.11
C GLY A 455 -4.30 45.64 38.43
N ALA A 456 -4.36 44.54 39.18
CA ALA A 456 -4.03 43.21 38.68
C ALA A 456 -5.19 42.61 37.86
N TYR A 457 -4.87 41.70 36.96
CA TYR A 457 -5.86 40.86 36.30
C TYR A 457 -5.37 39.42 36.15
N ILE A 458 -6.34 38.52 36.04
CA ILE A 458 -6.17 37.12 35.68
C ILE A 458 -7.19 36.81 34.59
N ASP A 459 -6.74 36.37 33.42
CA ASP A 459 -7.58 35.91 32.33
C ASP A 459 -7.31 34.44 32.03
N SER A 460 -8.35 33.67 31.79
CA SER A 460 -8.23 32.28 31.40
C SER A 460 -9.23 31.93 30.33
N TRP A 461 -8.81 31.06 29.40
CA TRP A 461 -9.71 30.53 28.38
C TRP A 461 -9.41 29.06 28.10
N LEU A 462 -10.45 28.34 27.69
CA LEU A 462 -10.40 26.96 27.24
C LEU A 462 -11.21 26.83 25.96
N GLN A 463 -10.63 26.23 24.92
CA GLN A 463 -11.32 26.02 23.65
C GLN A 463 -11.01 24.67 23.04
N TYR A 464 -12.05 24.05 22.47
CA TYR A 464 -11.94 22.90 21.59
C TYR A 464 -11.82 23.37 20.15
N GLN A 465 -10.87 22.77 19.43
CA GLN A 465 -10.54 23.15 18.06
C GLN A 465 -10.60 21.92 17.16
N HIS A 466 -11.13 22.09 15.95
CA HIS A 466 -11.19 21.04 14.94
C HIS A 466 -10.77 21.58 13.58
N PHE A 467 -9.81 20.92 12.93
CA PHE A 467 -9.30 21.30 11.62
C PHE A 467 -9.38 20.14 10.63
N ARG A 468 -9.65 20.50 9.38
CA ARG A 468 -9.49 19.66 8.21
C ARG A 468 -8.32 20.18 7.40
N HIS A 469 -7.44 19.26 7.01
CA HIS A 469 -6.23 19.54 6.26
C HIS A 469 -6.30 18.86 4.90
N HIS A 470 -5.78 19.55 3.91
CA HIS A 470 -5.62 19.05 2.56
C HIS A 470 -4.23 19.44 2.07
N LEU A 471 -3.42 18.49 1.66
CA LEU A 471 -2.10 18.73 1.08
C LEU A 471 -2.07 18.14 -0.31
N ASN A 472 -1.57 18.92 -1.26
CA ASN A 472 -1.42 18.49 -2.64
C ASN A 472 0.05 18.61 -3.03
N ASP A 473 0.64 17.47 -3.36
CA ASP A 473 1.95 17.30 -3.96
C ASP A 473 1.77 16.81 -5.41
N GLU A 474 2.82 16.85 -6.21
CA GLU A 474 2.82 16.46 -7.64
C GLU A 474 2.26 15.06 -7.88
N ASN A 475 2.48 14.14 -6.94
CA ASN A 475 2.13 12.73 -7.08
C ASN A 475 1.11 12.23 -6.04
N SER A 476 0.64 13.08 -5.12
CA SER A 476 -0.26 12.64 -4.05
C SER A 476 -1.11 13.78 -3.48
N SER A 477 -2.31 13.42 -3.03
CA SER A 477 -3.24 14.33 -2.37
C SER A 477 -3.66 13.75 -1.02
N GLU A 478 -3.26 14.41 0.05
CA GLU A 478 -3.46 13.93 1.41
C GLU A 478 -4.59 14.70 2.09
N ARG A 479 -5.41 13.99 2.85
CA ARG A 479 -6.49 14.56 3.65
C ARG A 479 -6.46 13.98 5.04
N TYR A 480 -6.34 14.84 6.04
CA TYR A 480 -6.33 14.43 7.44
C TYR A 480 -7.05 15.46 8.31
N LYS A 481 -7.29 15.08 9.56
CA LYS A 481 -7.99 15.93 10.53
C LYS A 481 -7.15 16.06 11.79
N THR A 482 -7.16 17.25 12.37
CA THR A 482 -6.62 17.47 13.72
C THR A 482 -7.72 17.98 14.63
N LYS A 483 -7.62 17.65 15.92
CA LYS A 483 -8.57 18.12 16.93
C LYS A 483 -7.94 18.12 18.31
N GLY A 484 -8.49 18.93 19.21
CA GLY A 484 -8.11 18.88 20.61
C GLY A 484 -8.44 20.14 21.39
N TRP A 485 -8.02 20.14 22.64
CA TRP A 485 -8.26 21.22 23.59
C TRP A 485 -7.02 22.09 23.75
N THR A 486 -7.20 23.39 23.73
CA THR A 486 -6.15 24.38 24.03
C THR A 486 -6.64 25.24 25.19
N ALA A 487 -5.77 25.48 26.16
CA ALA A 487 -6.09 26.26 27.36
C ALA A 487 -5.04 27.34 27.59
N SER A 488 -5.42 28.44 28.24
CA SER A 488 -4.52 29.53 28.60
C SER A 488 -4.82 30.12 29.96
N LEU A 489 -3.78 30.63 30.59
CA LEU A 489 -3.83 31.46 31.78
C LEU A 489 -2.90 32.66 31.56
N GLU A 490 -3.45 33.85 31.65
CA GLU A 490 -2.75 35.13 31.53
C GLU A 490 -2.91 35.92 32.84
N VAL A 491 -1.84 36.56 33.28
CA VAL A 491 -1.84 37.46 34.42
C VAL A 491 -1.07 38.72 34.08
N GLY A 492 -1.47 39.84 34.67
CA GLY A 492 -0.74 41.08 34.51
C GLY A 492 -1.19 42.15 35.48
N TYR A 493 -0.55 43.31 35.39
CA TYR A 493 -0.82 44.44 36.26
C TYR A 493 -0.76 45.74 35.47
N ASN A 494 -1.82 46.54 35.50
CA ASN A 494 -1.85 47.84 34.83
C ASN A 494 -1.42 48.94 35.80
N ALA A 495 -0.23 49.51 35.59
CA ALA A 495 0.32 50.58 36.41
C ALA A 495 0.23 51.92 35.69
N LEU A 496 -0.29 52.95 36.36
CA LEU A 496 -0.23 54.33 35.89
C LEU A 496 1.13 54.93 36.27
N LEU A 497 1.87 55.44 35.29
CA LEU A 497 3.19 56.03 35.49
C LEU A 497 3.16 57.56 35.43
N ALA A 498 2.29 58.13 34.60
CA ALA A 498 2.13 59.58 34.50
C ALA A 498 0.71 59.93 34.07
N GLU A 499 0.21 61.06 34.55
CA GLU A 499 -1.09 61.61 34.20
C GLU A 499 -0.97 63.13 34.06
N HIS A 500 -1.54 63.68 32.99
CA HIS A 500 -1.51 65.11 32.70
C HIS A 500 -2.85 65.58 32.13
N PHE A 501 -3.23 66.82 32.44
CA PHE A 501 -4.41 67.47 31.89
C PHE A 501 -3.97 68.61 30.98
N THR A 502 -4.37 68.56 29.72
CA THR A 502 -4.05 69.61 28.74
C THR A 502 -4.81 70.90 29.07
N LYS A 503 -4.33 72.05 28.56
CA LYS A 503 -5.01 73.36 28.70
C LYS A 503 -6.46 73.39 28.18
N LYS A 504 -6.83 72.43 27.33
CA LYS A 504 -8.20 72.25 26.78
C LYS A 504 -9.06 71.27 27.59
N GLY A 505 -8.60 70.81 28.75
CA GLY A 505 -9.33 69.88 29.62
C GLY A 505 -9.17 68.40 29.28
N ASN A 506 -8.48 68.03 28.20
CA ASN A 506 -8.25 66.62 27.84
C ASN A 506 -7.32 65.93 28.86
N ARG A 507 -7.64 64.69 29.23
CA ARG A 507 -6.83 63.86 30.13
C ARG A 507 -5.90 62.95 29.33
N VAL A 508 -4.62 62.97 29.63
CA VAL A 508 -3.57 62.12 29.04
C VAL A 508 -2.99 61.25 30.14
N GLY A 509 -3.06 59.93 29.98
CA GLY A 509 -2.43 58.97 30.89
C GLY A 509 -1.33 58.18 30.19
N PHE A 510 -0.33 57.74 30.94
CA PHE A 510 0.69 56.80 30.49
C PHE A 510 0.70 55.58 31.41
N TYR A 511 0.35 54.42 30.86
CA TYR A 511 0.28 53.16 31.59
C TYR A 511 1.32 52.18 31.08
N LEU A 512 1.83 51.38 32.01
CA LEU A 512 2.70 50.25 31.72
C LEU A 512 2.09 48.99 32.31
N GLN A 513 1.98 47.95 31.49
CA GLN A 513 1.32 46.70 31.82
C GLN A 513 2.26 45.51 31.58
N PRO A 514 3.05 45.07 32.57
CA PRO A 514 3.68 43.76 32.54
C PRO A 514 2.62 42.65 32.46
N GLN A 515 2.92 41.61 31.67
CA GLN A 515 2.01 40.49 31.41
C GLN A 515 2.77 39.18 31.22
N VAL A 516 2.20 38.11 31.74
CA VAL A 516 2.69 36.74 31.61
C VAL A 516 1.54 35.85 31.21
N GLN A 517 1.74 35.00 30.21
CA GLN A 517 0.75 34.05 29.75
C GLN A 517 1.34 32.66 29.58
N LEU A 518 0.60 31.65 29.97
CA LEU A 518 0.93 30.24 29.81
C LEU A 518 -0.17 29.54 29.01
N ILE A 519 0.19 28.90 27.90
CA ILE A 519 -0.73 28.23 26.99
C ILE A 519 -0.38 26.74 26.92
N ARG A 520 -1.39 25.89 27.10
CA ARG A 520 -1.33 24.45 26.88
C ARG A 520 -1.91 24.12 25.50
N PHE A 521 -1.07 23.58 24.62
CA PHE A 521 -1.49 23.11 23.30
C PHE A 521 -1.88 21.63 23.35
N GLY A 522 -3.02 21.29 22.77
CA GLY A 522 -3.54 19.91 22.75
C GLY A 522 -4.22 19.51 21.45
N VAL A 523 -4.10 20.30 20.38
CA VAL A 523 -4.57 19.89 19.04
C VAL A 523 -3.59 18.91 18.44
N ASP A 524 -4.06 17.70 18.16
CA ASP A 524 -3.25 16.58 17.67
C ASP A 524 -3.85 15.95 16.41
N GLY A 525 -3.01 15.25 15.64
CA GLY A 525 -3.37 14.47 14.47
C GLY A 525 -2.38 13.34 14.20
N HIS A 526 -2.95 12.16 13.95
CA HIS A 526 -2.26 10.95 13.53
C HIS A 526 -3.02 10.35 12.36
N PHE A 527 -2.32 9.98 11.28
CA PHE A 527 -2.93 9.39 10.10
C PHE A 527 -1.90 8.58 9.30
N ILE A 528 -2.42 7.77 8.39
CA ILE A 528 -1.63 7.06 7.38
C ILE A 528 -1.83 7.82 6.06
N ASP A 529 -0.73 8.22 5.43
CA ASP A 529 -0.79 8.95 4.16
C ASP A 529 -1.18 8.02 2.97
N SER A 530 -1.42 8.57 1.78
CA SER A 530 -1.79 7.80 0.59
C SER A 530 -0.71 6.79 0.18
N ASN A 531 0.48 6.96 0.74
CA ASN A 531 1.65 6.15 0.52
C ASN A 531 1.86 5.14 1.68
N ASP A 532 0.89 4.91 2.58
CA ASP A 532 0.98 3.94 3.69
C ASP A 532 2.13 4.24 4.68
N THR A 533 2.52 5.51 4.78
CA THR A 533 3.47 6.04 5.76
C THR A 533 2.71 6.48 7.01
N ASN A 534 3.16 6.07 8.18
CA ASN A 534 2.59 6.54 9.44
C ASN A 534 3.08 7.96 9.74
N VAL A 535 2.16 8.93 9.81
CA VAL A 535 2.45 10.35 10.05
C VAL A 535 1.85 10.79 11.38
N THR A 536 2.70 11.33 12.25
CA THR A 536 2.31 11.90 13.56
C THR A 536 2.79 13.33 13.67
N LEU A 537 1.89 14.26 14.00
CA LEU A 537 2.25 15.66 14.19
C LEU A 537 2.94 15.86 15.56
N LEU A 538 4.03 16.62 15.58
CA LEU A 538 4.81 16.90 16.79
C LEU A 538 4.53 18.31 17.30
N GLY A 539 4.78 18.54 18.60
CA GLY A 539 4.47 19.80 19.27
C GLY A 539 3.04 19.86 19.81
N THR A 540 2.34 18.73 19.80
CA THR A 540 1.08 18.53 20.53
C THR A 540 1.41 18.28 21.99
N HIS A 541 0.46 18.55 22.90
CA HIS A 541 0.67 18.36 24.33
C HIS A 541 1.93 19.08 24.84
N GLN A 542 2.16 20.32 24.39
CA GLN A 542 3.25 21.17 24.87
C GLN A 542 2.76 22.43 25.60
N TRP A 543 3.71 23.14 26.22
CA TRP A 543 3.47 24.41 26.90
C TRP A 543 4.19 25.54 26.17
N GLN A 544 3.53 26.69 26.06
CA GLN A 544 4.12 27.94 25.60
C GLN A 544 3.98 28.99 26.70
N SER A 545 5.09 29.64 27.06
CA SER A 545 5.10 30.79 27.94
C SER A 545 5.35 32.07 27.14
N ARG A 546 4.64 33.14 27.48
CA ARG A 546 4.81 34.47 26.93
C ARG A 546 5.05 35.43 28.09
N VAL A 547 6.10 36.21 28.02
CA VAL A 547 6.41 37.27 28.99
C VAL A 547 6.56 38.56 28.22
N GLY A 548 5.87 39.61 28.64
CA GLY A 548 5.93 40.88 27.91
C GLY A 548 5.49 42.06 28.71
N VAL A 549 5.55 43.22 28.06
CA VAL A 549 5.13 44.50 28.60
C VAL A 549 4.40 45.28 27.53
N GLN A 550 3.27 45.89 27.91
CA GLN A 550 2.49 46.77 27.06
C GLN A 550 2.50 48.18 27.61
N ALA A 551 2.82 49.17 26.78
CA ALA A 551 2.70 50.58 27.11
C ALA A 551 1.46 51.15 26.42
N LYS A 552 0.65 51.93 27.15
CA LYS A 552 -0.59 52.54 26.64
C LYS A 552 -0.58 54.04 26.92
N LEU A 553 -1.06 54.83 25.97
CA LEU A 553 -1.16 56.29 26.10
C LEU A 553 -2.60 56.77 25.83
N PRO A 554 -3.58 56.49 26.72
CA PRO A 554 -4.94 56.97 26.55
C PRO A 554 -5.03 58.51 26.63
N VAL A 555 -5.62 59.10 25.60
CA VAL A 555 -6.01 60.51 25.50
C VAL A 555 -7.53 60.58 25.48
N THR A 556 -8.13 61.05 26.56
CA THR A 556 -9.58 61.23 26.67
C THR A 556 -9.93 62.67 26.38
N PHE A 557 -10.72 62.88 25.33
CA PHE A 557 -11.20 64.17 24.88
C PHE A 557 -12.46 64.58 25.66
N THR A 558 -12.77 65.88 25.66
CA THR A 558 -13.95 66.44 26.35
C THR A 558 -15.30 65.97 25.82
N ASN A 559 -15.33 65.29 24.66
CA ASN A 559 -16.53 64.70 24.06
C ASN A 559 -16.67 63.19 24.34
N ASP A 560 -16.01 62.69 25.39
CA ASP A 560 -16.00 61.29 25.83
C ASP A 560 -15.50 60.28 24.78
N ILE A 561 -14.67 60.76 23.84
CA ILE A 561 -13.91 59.89 22.94
C ILE A 561 -12.53 59.68 23.58
N THR A 562 -12.07 58.42 23.64
CA THR A 562 -10.70 58.11 24.07
C THR A 562 -9.91 57.48 22.93
N LEU A 563 -8.79 58.10 22.59
CA LEU A 563 -7.79 57.53 21.67
C LEU A 563 -6.66 56.92 22.48
N GLN A 564 -6.36 55.65 22.28
CA GLN A 564 -5.37 54.90 23.05
C GLN A 564 -4.42 54.14 22.11
N PRO A 565 -3.36 54.79 21.61
CA PRO A 565 -2.24 54.07 21.02
C PRO A 565 -1.55 53.21 22.08
N PHE A 566 -1.05 52.06 21.63
CA PHE A 566 -0.29 51.13 22.48
C PHE A 566 0.81 50.43 21.69
N THR A 567 1.81 49.98 22.44
CA THR A 567 2.86 49.11 21.91
C THR A 567 3.12 47.99 22.92
N THR A 568 3.40 46.80 22.42
CA THR A 568 3.69 45.61 23.23
C THR A 568 4.97 44.97 22.76
N PHE A 569 5.79 44.55 23.70
CA PHE A 569 6.92 43.65 23.43
C PHE A 569 6.74 42.36 24.22
N ASN A 570 6.82 41.22 23.54
CA ASN A 570 6.71 39.90 24.16
C ASN A 570 7.91 39.02 23.77
N VAL A 571 8.37 38.21 24.73
CA VAL A 571 9.25 37.08 24.53
C VAL A 571 8.40 35.81 24.68
N ILE A 572 8.35 35.01 23.62
CA ILE A 572 7.59 33.76 23.57
C ILE A 572 8.57 32.61 23.60
N HIS A 573 8.37 31.68 24.54
CA HIS A 573 9.15 30.46 24.69
C HIS A 573 8.26 29.22 24.56
N GLN A 574 8.66 28.27 23.73
CA GLN A 574 7.98 27.00 23.50
C GLN A 574 8.77 25.85 24.14
N ALA A 575 8.12 25.03 24.96
CA ALA A 575 8.78 23.93 25.67
C ALA A 575 9.26 22.82 24.71
N LYS A 576 8.55 22.61 23.61
CA LYS A 576 8.89 21.63 22.56
C LYS A 576 8.89 22.35 21.20
N ASN A 577 9.49 21.72 20.21
CA ASN A 577 9.41 22.21 18.84
C ASN A 577 8.19 21.60 18.15
N PHE A 578 7.50 22.38 17.32
CA PHE A 578 6.55 21.83 16.36
C PHE A 578 7.27 21.07 15.26
N GLY A 579 6.64 20.03 14.73
CA GLY A 579 7.27 19.17 13.74
C GLY A 579 6.35 18.08 13.23
N VAL A 580 6.96 17.07 12.63
CA VAL A 580 6.29 15.86 12.16
C VAL A 580 7.23 14.66 12.32
N GLU A 581 6.65 13.52 12.64
CA GLU A 581 7.30 12.21 12.64
C GLU A 581 6.69 11.36 11.53
N MET A 582 7.53 10.81 10.65
CA MET A 582 7.14 9.87 9.61
C MET A 582 7.92 8.57 9.76
N ASP A 583 7.22 7.47 10.03
CA ASP A 583 7.82 6.14 10.25
C ASP A 583 9.05 6.16 11.17
N GLY A 584 8.96 6.91 12.28
CA GLY A 584 9.99 7.03 13.31
C GLY A 584 11.08 8.08 13.05
N GLU A 585 11.10 8.74 11.89
CA GLU A 585 12.02 9.86 11.63
C GLU A 585 11.35 11.20 11.94
N ARG A 586 11.98 11.98 12.83
CA ARG A 586 11.47 13.26 13.31
C ARG A 586 12.12 14.43 12.59
N ARG A 587 11.31 15.38 12.13
CA ARG A 587 11.77 16.71 11.71
C ARG A 587 11.01 17.78 12.46
N VAL A 588 11.74 18.78 12.93
CA VAL A 588 11.19 19.85 13.76
C VAL A 588 11.59 21.22 13.23
N VAL A 589 10.84 22.21 13.67
CA VAL A 589 11.09 23.63 13.41
C VAL A 589 11.83 24.17 14.62
N ASP A 590 13.04 24.69 14.41
CA ASP A 590 13.80 25.30 15.51
C ASP A 590 13.31 26.74 15.74
N ASN A 591 12.24 26.87 16.53
CA ASN A 591 11.59 28.14 16.88
C ASN A 591 11.26 28.28 18.38
N LYS A 592 12.09 27.68 19.25
CA LYS A 592 11.88 27.69 20.72
C LYS A 592 11.68 29.07 21.31
N ILE A 593 12.42 30.08 20.83
CA ILE A 593 12.32 31.46 21.30
C ILE A 593 11.91 32.34 20.12
N THR A 594 10.87 33.13 20.33
CA THR A 594 10.35 34.09 19.36
C THR A 594 10.16 35.43 20.05
N LEU A 595 10.66 36.50 19.43
CA LEU A 595 10.42 37.88 19.86
C LEU A 595 9.21 38.40 19.09
N GLU A 596 8.25 38.99 19.79
CA GLU A 596 7.07 39.62 19.20
C GLU A 596 7.02 41.10 19.57
N GLY A 597 6.89 41.95 18.55
CA GLY A 597 6.53 43.34 18.71
C GLY A 597 5.12 43.58 18.16
N GLN A 598 4.29 44.32 18.89
CA GLN A 598 2.95 44.71 18.48
C GLN A 598 2.79 46.21 18.62
N ILE A 599 2.15 46.83 17.64
CA ILE A 599 1.70 48.21 17.71
C ILE A 599 0.22 48.26 17.39
N GLY A 600 -0.50 49.20 17.99
CA GLY A 600 -1.91 49.35 17.70
C GLY A 600 -2.51 50.63 18.25
N VAL A 601 -3.76 50.84 17.92
CA VAL A 601 -4.57 51.96 18.39
C VAL A 601 -5.97 51.46 18.71
N ALA A 602 -6.49 51.88 19.85
CA ALA A 602 -7.89 51.71 20.22
C ALA A 602 -8.59 53.07 20.23
N VAL A 603 -9.77 53.14 19.65
CA VAL A 603 -10.68 54.29 19.67
C VAL A 603 -11.92 53.87 20.42
N LYS A 604 -12.20 54.57 21.52
CA LYS A 604 -13.40 54.37 22.33
C LYS A 604 -14.33 55.53 22.07
N VAL A 605 -15.54 55.22 21.62
CA VAL A 605 -16.58 56.21 21.34
C VAL A 605 -17.61 56.09 22.45
N LYS A 606 -17.56 57.03 23.40
CA LYS A 606 -18.31 56.94 24.65
C LYS A 606 -17.99 55.62 25.36
N SER A 607 -18.92 55.15 26.19
CA SER A 607 -18.80 53.94 26.98
C SER A 607 -19.27 52.65 26.28
N HIS A 608 -19.76 52.73 25.04
CA HIS A 608 -20.45 51.59 24.39
C HIS A 608 -19.66 50.93 23.28
N LEU A 609 -18.79 51.67 22.57
CA LEU A 609 -18.15 51.16 21.35
C LEU A 609 -16.63 51.31 21.42
N THR A 610 -15.92 50.21 21.26
CA THR A 610 -14.45 50.21 21.11
C THR A 610 -14.06 49.58 19.79
N LEU A 611 -13.24 50.31 19.03
CA LEU A 611 -12.61 49.85 17.79
C LEU A 611 -11.11 49.80 18.00
N GLN A 612 -10.49 48.66 17.70
CA GLN A 612 -9.05 48.48 17.84
C GLN A 612 -8.45 47.92 16.55
N ALA A 613 -7.35 48.52 16.13
CA ALA A 613 -6.52 48.00 15.05
C ALA A 613 -5.12 47.73 15.58
N SER A 614 -4.55 46.57 15.23
CA SER A 614 -3.19 46.24 15.63
C SER A 614 -2.43 45.48 14.55
N PHE A 615 -1.11 45.58 14.62
CA PHE A 615 -0.17 44.85 13.79
C PHE A 615 0.90 44.25 14.68
N ASN A 616 1.11 42.94 14.59
CA ASN A 616 2.17 42.23 15.30
C ASN A 616 3.15 41.58 14.32
N ARG A 617 4.42 41.58 14.71
CA ARG A 617 5.52 40.92 14.00
C ARG A 617 6.27 40.02 14.97
N GLN A 618 6.37 38.74 14.59
CA GLN A 618 7.13 37.72 15.30
C GLN A 618 8.40 37.38 14.54
N THR A 619 9.53 37.33 15.25
CA THR A 619 10.84 36.97 14.70
C THR A 619 11.50 35.92 15.60
N GLY A 620 11.73 34.74 15.05
CA GLY A 620 12.53 33.67 15.66
C GLY A 620 13.60 33.20 14.67
N LYS A 621 14.46 32.27 15.11
CA LYS A 621 15.61 31.78 14.34
C LYS A 621 15.24 31.29 12.93
N ASN A 622 14.18 30.47 12.83
CA ASN A 622 13.73 29.87 11.57
C ASN A 622 12.27 30.22 11.22
N ARG A 623 11.69 31.23 11.85
CA ARG A 623 10.30 31.61 11.63
C ARG A 623 10.13 33.12 11.69
N GLN A 624 9.43 33.67 10.71
CA GLN A 624 8.93 35.03 10.75
C GLN A 624 7.43 35.02 10.52
N ALA A 625 6.68 35.80 11.30
CA ALA A 625 5.26 35.97 11.08
C ALA A 625 4.85 37.43 11.24
N ARG A 626 3.82 37.83 10.51
CA ARG A 626 3.20 39.15 10.59
C ARG A 626 1.70 38.95 10.58
N GLN A 627 0.98 39.68 11.42
CA GLN A 627 -0.47 39.60 11.46
C GLN A 627 -1.05 40.98 11.74
N GLY A 628 -2.15 41.27 11.07
CA GLY A 628 -3.04 42.38 11.38
C GLY A 628 -4.28 41.85 12.08
N ALA A 629 -4.79 42.62 13.03
CA ALA A 629 -6.06 42.33 13.68
C ALA A 629 -6.93 43.59 13.76
N LEU A 630 -8.22 43.40 13.50
CA LEU A 630 -9.27 44.39 13.73
C LEU A 630 -10.23 43.83 14.76
N ASN A 631 -10.38 44.52 15.88
CA ASN A 631 -11.29 44.14 16.95
C ASN A 631 -12.37 45.22 17.11
N LEU A 632 -13.61 44.77 17.22
CA LEU A 632 -14.79 45.58 17.50
C LEU A 632 -15.41 45.04 18.76
N GLN A 633 -15.66 45.91 19.74
CA GLN A 633 -16.33 45.56 20.99
C GLN A 633 -17.50 46.51 21.20
N TRP A 634 -18.66 45.94 21.52
CA TRP A 634 -19.88 46.65 21.87
C TRP A 634 -20.29 46.28 23.29
N ALA A 635 -20.40 47.26 24.18
CA ALA A 635 -20.80 47.13 25.57
C ALA A 635 -22.22 47.71 25.78
N PHE A 636 -23.08 46.98 26.47
CA PHE A 636 -24.49 47.33 26.70
C PHE A 636 -25.00 46.99 28.10
#